data_AF-A0A662SXB4-F1
#
_entry.id   AF-A0A662SXB4-F1
#
_cell.length_a   1.000
_cell.length_b   1.000
_cell.length_c   1.000
_cell.angle_alpha   90.00
_cell.angle_beta   90.00
_cell.angle_gamma   90.00
#
_symmetry.space_group_name_H-M   'P 1'
#
loop_
_entity.id
_entity.type
_entity.pdbx_description
1 polymer ?
#
loop_
_entity_poly.entity_id
_entity_poly.type
_entity_poly.pdbx_seq_one_letter_code
_entity_poly.pdbx_strand_id
1 'polypeptide(L)'
;MRVLVVGLLPYDSGKTSVAAALTSELRARGVDAIAAKPVGAHSAWSQHHTVELSFKLGLLVGEDAYTLWLASGKAEPIELTSTLDVLTAPPDPAKAFYEAASQITWQAAVIRETHLEDAPKTRHILIPENIALTTPPLQDELLKLASALKAEP
;
A
#
# COMPACT_ATOMS: atom_id res chain seq x y z
N MET A 1 3.87 -0.60 25.51
CA MET A 1 3.50 -2.02 25.29
C MET A 1 3.53 -2.29 23.79
N ARG A 2 3.84 -3.50 23.33
CA ARG A 2 3.77 -3.89 21.91
C ARG A 2 2.86 -5.11 21.76
N VAL A 3 1.96 -5.07 20.78
CA VAL A 3 1.03 -6.16 20.46
C VAL A 3 1.23 -6.54 19.00
N LEU A 4 1.54 -7.81 18.73
CA LEU A 4 1.64 -8.33 17.37
C LEU A 4 0.33 -9.04 17.01
N VAL A 5 -0.35 -8.55 15.97
CA VAL A 5 -1.57 -9.17 15.43
C VAL A 5 -1.18 -10.08 14.28
N VAL A 6 -1.38 -11.39 14.44
CA VAL A 6 -1.11 -12.41 13.42
C VAL A 6 -2.41 -13.10 13.00
N GLY A 7 -2.46 -13.63 11.78
CA GLY A 7 -3.60 -14.36 11.25
C GLY A 7 -3.18 -15.73 10.74
N LEU A 8 -4.03 -16.74 10.96
CA LEU A 8 -3.76 -18.11 10.54
C LEU A 8 -3.80 -18.27 9.01
N LEU A 9 -4.75 -17.60 8.35
CA LEU A 9 -4.86 -17.62 6.89
C LEU A 9 -3.90 -16.62 6.26
N PRO A 10 -3.27 -16.99 5.13
CA PRO A 10 -2.30 -16.14 4.44
C PRO A 10 -2.95 -14.83 3.95
N TYR A 11 -4.18 -14.91 3.47
CA TYR A 11 -4.94 -13.78 2.92
C TYR A 11 -6.22 -13.55 3.73
N ASP A 12 -6.64 -12.28 3.81
CA ASP A 12 -7.95 -11.83 4.29
C ASP A 12 -8.45 -12.43 5.63
N SER A 13 -7.53 -12.78 6.53
CA SER A 13 -7.84 -13.32 7.87
C SER A 13 -8.42 -12.29 8.86
N GLY A 14 -8.76 -11.08 8.41
CA GLY A 14 -9.29 -10.01 9.28
C GLY A 14 -8.23 -9.32 10.16
N LYS A 15 -6.94 -9.53 9.90
CA LYS A 15 -5.82 -8.95 10.69
C LYS A 15 -5.93 -7.42 10.82
N THR A 16 -6.12 -6.73 9.69
CA THR A 16 -6.25 -5.27 9.65
C THR A 16 -7.48 -4.82 10.44
N SER A 17 -8.62 -5.50 10.28
CA SER A 17 -9.85 -5.17 11.01
C SER A 17 -9.69 -5.32 12.52
N VAL A 18 -9.06 -6.40 12.98
CA VAL A 18 -8.78 -6.62 14.41
C VAL A 18 -7.81 -5.56 14.95
N ALA A 19 -6.72 -5.28 14.23
CA ALA A 19 -5.74 -4.27 14.63
C ALA A 19 -6.37 -2.86 14.68
N ALA A 20 -7.18 -2.50 13.69
CA ALA A 20 -7.89 -1.22 13.65
C ALA A 20 -8.87 -1.09 14.82
N ALA A 21 -9.73 -2.10 15.04
CA ALA A 21 -10.71 -2.10 16.13
C ALA A 21 -10.03 -2.01 17.51
N LEU A 22 -8.97 -2.79 17.74
CA LEU A 22 -8.20 -2.74 18.97
C LEU A 22 -7.59 -1.35 19.21
N THR A 23 -6.94 -0.78 18.19
CA THR A 23 -6.32 0.54 18.30
C THR A 23 -7.35 1.62 18.56
N SER A 24 -8.46 1.64 17.82
CA SER A 24 -9.54 2.62 18.03
C SER A 24 -10.15 2.52 19.43
N GLU A 25 -10.38 1.32 19.95
CA GLU A 25 -10.92 1.12 21.29
C GLU A 25 -9.94 1.57 22.39
N LEU A 26 -8.65 1.25 22.24
CA LEU A 26 -7.62 1.73 23.17
C LEU A 26 -7.55 3.25 23.20
N ARG A 27 -7.55 3.90 22.03
CA ARG A 27 -7.58 5.36 21.93
C ARG A 27 -8.84 5.96 22.53
N ALA A 28 -10.01 5.37 22.30
CA ALA A 28 -11.27 5.80 22.91
C ALA A 28 -11.22 5.76 24.46
N ARG A 29 -10.39 4.89 25.03
CA ARG A 29 -10.13 4.79 26.47
C ARG A 29 -8.99 5.69 26.97
N GLY A 30 -8.47 6.58 26.13
CA GLY A 30 -7.39 7.51 26.47
C GLY A 30 -5.99 6.89 26.43
N VAL A 31 -5.82 5.70 25.86
CA VAL A 31 -4.49 5.10 25.65
C VAL A 31 -3.89 5.67 24.36
N ASP A 32 -2.65 6.13 24.43
CA ASP A 32 -1.91 6.50 23.24
C ASP A 32 -1.45 5.26 22.46
N ALA A 33 -2.37 4.76 21.62
CA ALA A 33 -2.17 3.59 20.79
C ALA A 33 -2.07 4.00 19.31
N ILE A 34 -1.11 3.38 18.61
CA ILE A 34 -0.93 3.48 17.16
C ILE A 34 -0.81 2.07 16.57
N ALA A 35 -1.27 1.90 15.34
CA ALA A 35 -1.09 0.69 14.56
C ALA A 35 -0.11 0.92 13.41
N ALA A 36 0.62 -0.13 13.05
CA ALA A 36 1.55 -0.11 11.93
C ALA A 36 1.47 -1.42 11.14
N LYS A 37 1.62 -1.30 9.82
CA LYS A 37 1.79 -2.38 8.86
C LYS A 37 3.05 -2.08 8.03
N PRO A 38 4.23 -2.53 8.48
CA PRO A 38 5.51 -2.09 7.92
C PRO A 38 5.68 -2.45 6.44
N VAL A 39 5.04 -3.53 5.97
CA VAL A 39 5.02 -3.94 4.56
C VAL A 39 3.58 -4.10 4.09
N GLY A 40 3.20 -3.32 3.08
CA GLY A 40 1.92 -3.34 2.39
C GLY A 40 2.07 -3.69 0.92
N ALA A 41 1.02 -4.28 0.35
CA ALA A 41 0.84 -4.39 -1.08
C ALA A 41 -0.66 -4.30 -1.37
N HIS A 42 -1.02 -3.69 -2.48
CA HIS A 42 -2.41 -3.45 -2.87
C HIS A 42 -2.56 -3.45 -4.39
N SER A 43 -3.72 -3.84 -4.88
CA SER A 43 -3.95 -4.01 -6.32
C SER A 43 -4.56 -2.77 -6.97
N ALA A 44 -3.93 -2.26 -8.02
CA ALA A 44 -4.48 -1.23 -8.90
C ALA A 44 -5.76 -1.66 -9.63
N TRP A 45 -5.98 -2.98 -9.76
CA TRP A 45 -7.17 -3.54 -10.40
C TRP A 45 -8.29 -3.83 -9.39
N SER A 46 -8.06 -4.72 -8.42
CA SER A 46 -9.12 -5.13 -7.48
C SER A 46 -9.37 -4.11 -6.37
N GLN A 47 -8.41 -3.23 -6.09
CA GLN A 47 -8.50 -2.15 -5.09
C GLN A 47 -8.24 -0.79 -5.73
N HIS A 48 -8.78 -0.56 -6.93
CA HIS A 48 -8.59 0.66 -7.71
C HIS A 48 -8.84 1.96 -6.93
N HIS A 49 -9.76 1.97 -5.95
CA HIS A 49 -10.00 3.11 -5.07
C HIS A 49 -8.72 3.61 -4.34
N THR A 50 -7.74 2.73 -4.10
CA THR A 50 -6.44 3.09 -3.50
C THR A 50 -5.54 3.87 -4.46
N VAL A 51 -5.72 3.74 -5.77
CA VAL A 51 -5.05 4.58 -6.78
C VAL A 51 -5.55 6.01 -6.65
N GLU A 52 -6.86 6.20 -6.61
CA GLU A 52 -7.47 7.52 -6.37
C GLU A 52 -7.06 8.12 -5.02
N LEU A 53 -7.02 7.29 -3.98
CA LEU A 53 -6.56 7.71 -2.65
C LEU A 53 -5.10 8.18 -2.71
N SER A 54 -4.25 7.44 -3.42
CA SER A 54 -2.83 7.78 -3.58
C SER A 54 -2.64 9.09 -4.33
N PHE A 55 -3.45 9.35 -5.37
CA PHE A 55 -3.51 10.65 -6.05
C PHE A 55 -3.90 11.78 -5.08
N LYS A 56 -4.97 11.58 -4.30
CA LYS A 56 -5.48 12.60 -3.36
C LYS A 56 -4.46 12.95 -2.28
N LEU A 57 -3.67 11.97 -1.84
CA LEU A 57 -2.66 12.16 -0.80
C LEU A 57 -1.28 12.56 -1.33
N GLY A 58 -1.04 12.46 -2.65
CA GLY A 58 0.30 12.64 -3.21
C GLY A 58 1.30 11.59 -2.71
N LEU A 59 0.79 10.42 -2.32
CA LEU A 59 1.56 9.37 -1.65
C LEU A 59 0.94 8.01 -1.98
N LEU A 60 1.72 7.09 -2.54
CA LEU A 60 1.28 5.71 -2.69
C LEU A 60 0.90 5.09 -1.34
N VAL A 61 -0.35 4.66 -1.20
CA VAL A 61 -0.83 4.07 0.03
C VAL A 61 -1.97 3.06 -0.20
N GLY A 62 -1.82 1.90 0.41
CA GLY A 62 -2.85 0.87 0.44
C GLY A 62 -3.95 1.09 1.48
N GLU A 63 -5.06 0.39 1.27
CA GLU A 63 -6.25 0.42 2.12
C GLU A 63 -5.94 0.07 3.58
N ASP A 64 -5.06 -0.91 3.81
CA ASP A 64 -4.68 -1.34 5.15
C ASP A 64 -3.95 -0.23 5.91
N ALA A 65 -2.94 0.38 5.30
CA ALA A 65 -2.18 1.46 5.91
C ALA A 65 -3.07 2.67 6.21
N TYR A 66 -3.94 3.02 5.26
CA TYR A 66 -4.91 4.10 5.43
C TYR A 66 -5.90 3.82 6.58
N THR A 67 -6.45 2.60 6.64
CA THR A 67 -7.38 2.17 7.69
C THR A 67 -6.72 2.23 9.07
N LEU A 68 -5.50 1.71 9.19
CA LEU A 68 -4.75 1.73 10.45
C LEU A 68 -4.36 3.14 10.87
N TRP A 69 -4.05 4.02 9.92
CA TRP A 69 -3.75 5.43 10.18
C TRP A 69 -4.98 6.17 10.74
N LEU A 70 -6.16 5.94 10.14
CA LEU A 70 -7.43 6.46 10.67
C LEU A 70 -7.74 5.91 12.06
N ALA A 71 -7.58 4.60 12.28
CA ALA A 71 -7.82 3.95 13.57
C ALA A 71 -6.87 4.46 14.66
N SER A 72 -5.65 4.86 14.28
CA SER A 72 -4.65 5.50 15.13
C SER A 72 -4.95 6.99 15.40
N GLY A 73 -6.11 7.49 14.97
CA GLY A 73 -6.50 8.89 15.13
C GLY A 73 -5.59 9.86 14.38
N LYS A 74 -4.89 9.39 13.34
CA LYS A 74 -3.89 10.17 12.58
C LYS A 74 -2.80 10.79 13.47
N ALA A 75 -2.45 10.10 14.57
CA ALA A 75 -1.48 10.59 15.55
C ALA A 75 -0.08 10.80 14.96
N GLU A 76 0.28 9.96 13.98
CA GLU A 76 1.56 10.01 13.26
C GLU A 76 1.33 10.22 11.76
N PRO A 77 2.33 10.69 11.00
CA PRO A 77 2.31 10.66 9.54
C PRO A 77 2.00 9.26 9.00
N ILE A 78 1.21 9.17 7.92
CA ILE A 78 0.76 7.90 7.35
C ILE A 78 1.93 7.05 6.81
N GLU A 79 3.02 7.72 6.43
CA GLU A 79 4.31 7.13 6.04
C GLU A 79 4.93 6.27 7.15
N LEU A 80 4.61 6.55 8.42
CA LEU A 80 5.07 5.75 9.56
C LEU A 80 4.13 4.59 9.89
N THR A 81 2.87 4.66 9.45
CA THR A 81 1.94 3.53 9.53
C THR A 81 2.40 2.39 8.62
N SER A 82 2.94 2.71 7.44
CA SER A 82 3.51 1.72 6.53
C SER A 82 4.75 2.27 5.85
N THR A 83 5.89 1.63 6.06
CA THR A 83 7.19 2.08 5.56
C THR A 83 7.52 1.55 4.17
N LEU A 84 6.86 0.48 3.72
CA LEU A 84 6.99 -0.09 2.39
C LEU A 84 5.59 -0.37 1.84
N ASP A 85 5.26 0.17 0.67
CA ASP A 85 4.02 -0.14 -0.04
C ASP A 85 4.33 -0.51 -1.50
N VAL A 86 3.58 -1.45 -2.05
CA VAL A 86 3.75 -1.96 -3.42
C VAL A 86 2.39 -1.96 -4.11
N LEU A 87 2.22 -1.08 -5.09
CA LEU A 87 1.09 -1.11 -6.00
C LEU A 87 1.32 -2.21 -7.03
N THR A 88 0.46 -3.22 -7.00
CA THR A 88 0.48 -4.32 -7.95
C THR A 88 -0.54 -4.12 -9.05
N ALA A 89 -0.19 -4.51 -10.26
CA ALA A 89 -1.08 -4.50 -11.41
C ALA A 89 -0.97 -5.86 -12.12
N PRO A 90 -2.10 -6.56 -12.37
CA PRO A 90 -2.04 -7.83 -13.07
C PRO A 90 -1.56 -7.61 -14.50
N PRO A 91 -0.64 -8.45 -15.02
CA PRO A 91 -0.29 -8.41 -16.42
C PRO A 91 -1.50 -8.83 -17.27
N ASP A 92 -1.55 -8.30 -18.49
CA ASP A 92 -2.47 -8.73 -19.52
C ASP A 92 -2.17 -10.21 -19.86
N PRO A 93 -3.15 -11.13 -19.75
CA PRO A 93 -2.97 -12.53 -20.10
C PRO A 93 -2.52 -12.76 -21.55
N ALA A 94 -2.73 -11.80 -22.46
CA ALA A 94 -2.22 -11.85 -23.82
C ALA A 94 -0.72 -11.53 -23.92
N LYS A 95 -0.13 -10.88 -22.90
CA LYS A 95 1.26 -10.42 -22.89
C LYS A 95 2.17 -11.24 -21.98
N ALA A 96 1.64 -11.89 -20.95
CA ALA A 96 2.42 -12.67 -19.99
C ALA A 96 1.76 -14.02 -19.65
N PHE A 97 2.59 -14.99 -19.29
CA PHE A 97 2.13 -16.31 -18.85
C PHE A 97 1.42 -16.24 -17.50
N TYR A 98 0.44 -17.12 -17.25
CA TYR A 98 -0.43 -17.08 -16.08
C TYR A 98 0.33 -17.05 -14.74
N GLU A 99 1.45 -17.77 -14.65
CA GLU A 99 2.30 -17.82 -13.47
C GLU A 99 2.89 -16.45 -13.12
N ALA A 100 3.14 -15.59 -14.10
CA ALA A 100 3.59 -14.22 -13.86
C ALA A 100 2.49 -13.40 -13.14
N ALA A 101 1.22 -13.65 -13.43
CA ALA A 101 0.09 -13.01 -12.75
C ALA A 101 -0.09 -13.45 -11.29
N SER A 102 0.69 -14.42 -10.80
CA SER A 102 0.69 -14.87 -9.40
C SER A 102 1.88 -14.37 -8.58
N GLN A 103 2.89 -13.79 -9.22
CA GLN A 103 4.14 -13.36 -8.58
C GLN A 103 4.16 -11.85 -8.40
N ILE A 104 4.42 -11.39 -7.17
CA ILE A 104 4.44 -9.95 -6.86
C ILE A 104 5.53 -9.21 -7.64
N THR A 105 6.66 -9.86 -7.95
CA THR A 105 7.77 -9.28 -8.71
C THR A 105 7.41 -8.93 -10.14
N TRP A 106 6.44 -9.64 -10.74
CA TRP A 106 5.94 -9.38 -12.10
C TRP A 106 4.74 -8.43 -12.13
N GLN A 107 4.14 -8.19 -10.97
CA GLN A 107 2.98 -7.31 -10.83
C GLN A 107 3.33 -5.94 -10.25
N ALA A 108 4.46 -5.80 -9.56
CA ALA A 108 4.87 -4.54 -8.98
C ALA A 108 4.95 -3.45 -10.06
N ALA A 109 4.14 -2.40 -9.93
CA ALA A 109 4.07 -1.29 -10.87
C ALA A 109 4.71 -0.03 -10.28
N VAL A 110 4.37 0.28 -9.04
CA VAL A 110 4.95 1.39 -8.27
C VAL A 110 5.25 0.90 -6.87
N ILE A 111 6.45 1.17 -6.37
CA ILE A 111 6.88 0.88 -5.01
C ILE A 111 7.07 2.20 -4.28
N ARG A 112 6.74 2.22 -2.99
CA ARG A 112 7.06 3.33 -2.10
C ARG A 112 7.88 2.83 -0.94
N GLU A 113 9.01 3.48 -0.71
CA GLU A 113 9.84 3.28 0.46
C GLU A 113 9.85 4.56 1.29
N THR A 114 9.67 4.41 2.60
CA THR A 114 9.80 5.49 3.58
C THR A 114 10.93 5.14 4.54
N HIS A 115 11.88 6.05 4.66
CA HIS A 115 12.94 6.00 5.66
C HIS A 115 12.69 7.07 6.72
N LEU A 116 12.93 6.72 7.99
CA LEU A 116 12.89 7.65 9.09
C LEU A 116 14.31 8.07 9.46
N GLU A 117 14.61 9.35 9.23
CA GLU A 117 15.80 10.03 9.77
C GLU A 117 15.31 11.01 10.85
N ASP A 118 15.41 12.31 10.62
CA ASP A 118 14.79 13.34 11.48
C ASP A 118 13.28 13.50 11.22
N ALA A 119 12.84 13.14 10.01
CA ALA A 119 11.44 13.12 9.56
C ALA A 119 11.24 12.01 8.51
N PRO A 120 10.00 11.56 8.25
CA PRO A 120 9.73 10.58 7.21
C PRO A 120 10.14 11.12 5.83
N LYS A 121 11.02 10.40 5.14
CA LYS A 121 11.42 10.68 3.76
C LYS A 121 10.95 9.55 2.86
N THR A 122 10.19 9.91 1.83
CA THR A 122 9.58 8.94 0.92
C THR A 122 10.20 9.01 -0.46
N ARG A 123 10.45 7.85 -1.07
CA ARG A 123 10.79 7.69 -2.48
C ARG A 123 9.75 6.78 -3.14
N HIS A 124 9.31 7.17 -4.33
CA HIS A 124 8.49 6.33 -5.19
C HIS A 124 9.33 5.79 -6.34
N ILE A 125 9.20 4.50 -6.62
CA ILE A 125 9.95 3.78 -7.63
C ILE A 125 8.96 3.20 -8.64
N LEU A 126 9.17 3.47 -9.91
CA LEU A 126 8.40 2.96 -11.04
C LEU A 126 9.05 1.68 -11.55
N ILE A 127 8.26 0.68 -11.95
CA ILE A 127 8.76 -0.54 -12.62
C ILE A 127 8.22 -0.56 -14.07
N PRO A 128 8.90 0.09 -15.04
CA PRO A 128 8.38 0.28 -16.39
C PRO A 128 8.10 -1.03 -17.13
N GLU A 129 8.94 -2.03 -16.94
CA GLU A 129 8.84 -3.35 -17.58
C GLU A 129 7.54 -4.06 -17.21
N ASN A 130 7.12 -4.00 -15.95
CA ASN A 130 5.90 -4.63 -15.49
C ASN A 130 4.67 -3.85 -15.95
N ILE A 131 4.74 -2.51 -15.95
CA ILE A 131 3.66 -1.67 -16.45
C ILE A 131 3.38 -1.95 -17.94
N ALA A 132 4.42 -2.16 -18.75
CA ALA A 132 4.26 -2.49 -20.17
C ALA A 132 3.49 -3.81 -20.40
N LEU A 133 3.53 -4.73 -19.43
CA LEU A 133 2.80 -5.98 -19.45
C LEU A 133 1.32 -5.83 -19.09
N THR A 134 0.86 -4.70 -18.54
CA THR A 134 -0.55 -4.48 -18.17
C THR A 134 -1.42 -4.12 -19.38
N THR A 135 -2.75 -4.05 -19.19
CA THR A 135 -3.66 -3.59 -20.25
C THR A 135 -3.48 -2.08 -20.52
N PRO A 136 -3.72 -1.59 -21.75
CA PRO A 136 -3.50 -0.17 -22.08
C PRO A 136 -4.22 0.83 -21.14
N PRO A 137 -5.49 0.64 -20.74
CA PRO A 137 -6.15 1.56 -19.81
C PRO A 137 -5.47 1.61 -18.43
N LEU A 138 -5.04 0.46 -17.92
CA LEU A 138 -4.36 0.36 -16.63
C LEU A 138 -2.95 0.96 -16.72
N GLN A 139 -2.25 0.72 -17.83
CA GLN A 139 -0.95 1.32 -18.10
C GLN A 139 -1.01 2.86 -18.05
N ASP A 140 -1.97 3.47 -18.74
CA ASP A 140 -2.15 4.93 -18.75
C ASP A 140 -2.39 5.48 -17.35
N GLU A 141 -3.16 4.77 -16.54
CA GLU A 141 -3.44 5.17 -15.18
C GLU A 141 -2.22 5.06 -14.26
N LEU A 142 -1.49 3.94 -14.33
CA LEU A 142 -0.28 3.73 -13.54
C LEU A 142 0.79 4.77 -13.86
N LEU A 143 0.95 5.12 -15.14
CA LEU A 143 1.88 6.17 -15.58
C LEU A 143 1.45 7.57 -15.09
N LYS A 144 0.15 7.87 -15.11
CA LYS A 144 -0.37 9.12 -14.54
C LYS A 144 -0.10 9.19 -13.03
N LEU A 145 -0.35 8.11 -12.30
CA LEU A 145 -0.09 8.05 -10.86
C LEU A 145 1.40 8.21 -10.58
N ALA A 146 2.25 7.45 -11.28
CA ALA A 146 3.69 7.52 -11.15
C ALA A 146 4.22 8.94 -11.39
N SER A 147 3.71 9.61 -12.42
CA SER A 147 4.06 11.01 -12.70
C SER A 147 3.64 11.96 -11.57
N ALA A 148 2.42 11.81 -11.05
CA ALA A 148 1.93 12.63 -9.93
C ALA A 148 2.73 12.40 -8.64
N LEU A 149 3.18 11.17 -8.41
CA LEU A 149 4.04 10.78 -7.29
C LEU A 149 5.52 11.11 -7.52
N LYS A 150 5.89 11.59 -8.71
CA LYS A 150 7.30 11.81 -9.13
C LYS A 150 8.15 10.55 -8.96
N ALA A 151 7.58 9.39 -9.30
CA ALA A 151 8.26 8.12 -9.22
C ALA A 151 9.43 8.03 -10.21
N GLU A 152 10.55 7.50 -9.76
CA GLU A 152 11.77 7.30 -10.54
C GLU A 152 11.87 5.84 -11.00
N PRO A 153 12.43 5.54 -12.20
CA PRO A 153 12.73 4.17 -12.60
C PRO A 153 13.75 3.47 -11.67
#